data_AF-A0A539EQH5-F1
#
_entry.id   AF-A0A539EQH5-F1
#
_cell.length_a   1.000
_cell.length_b   1.000
_cell.length_c   1.000
_cell.angle_alpha   90.00
_cell.angle_beta   90.00
_cell.angle_gamma   90.00
#
_symmetry.space_group_name_H-M   'P 1'
#
loop_
_entity.id
_entity.type
_entity.pdbx_description
1 polymer ?
#
loop_
_entity_poly.entity_id
_entity_poly.type
_entity_poly.pdbx_seq_one_letter_code
_entity_poly.pdbx_strand_id
1 'polypeptide(L)'
;MAVTVELIEPTRGLALKVWWAFLWRAVLGALAAGMLAGVVIGLLTSALGMQDPSAMSGVVSLLGMVIGVGVSAEVMYRILKKKFKGFAVALIRTP
;
A
#
# COMPACT_ATOMS: atom_id res chain seq x y z
N MET A 1 7.77 23.11 26.37
CA MET A 1 6.41 23.57 25.99
C MET A 1 5.52 22.36 25.90
N ALA A 2 4.43 22.30 26.67
CA ALA A 2 3.47 21.20 26.57
C ALA A 2 2.74 21.30 25.21
N VAL A 3 2.79 20.25 24.41
CA VAL A 3 1.97 20.16 23.19
C VAL A 3 0.56 19.85 23.65
N THR A 4 -0.35 20.82 23.57
CA THR A 4 -1.78 20.61 23.79
C THR A 4 -2.32 19.78 22.64
N VAL A 5 -2.65 18.51 22.91
CA VAL A 5 -3.23 17.60 21.91
C VAL A 5 -4.73 17.86 21.85
N GLU A 6 -5.16 18.59 20.82
CA GLU A 6 -6.57 18.79 20.53
C GLU A 6 -7.08 17.63 19.64
N LEU A 7 -8.16 16.99 20.08
CA LEU A 7 -8.86 15.96 19.32
C LEU A 7 -9.69 16.63 18.22
N ILE A 8 -9.28 16.44 16.97
CA ILE A 8 -10.02 16.97 15.82
C ILE A 8 -10.98 15.90 15.32
N GLU A 9 -12.25 16.25 15.17
CA GLU A 9 -13.23 15.34 14.55
C GLU A 9 -12.92 15.08 13.08
N PRO A 10 -13.01 13.82 12.60
CA PRO A 10 -12.77 13.49 11.21
C PRO A 10 -13.87 14.04 10.31
N THR A 11 -13.58 15.16 9.64
CA THR A 11 -14.45 15.69 8.58
C THR A 11 -14.22 14.97 7.25
N ARG A 12 -15.21 15.01 6.35
CA ARG A 12 -15.10 14.43 4.99
C ARG A 12 -13.89 14.96 4.22
N GLY A 13 -13.56 16.25 4.39
CA GLY A 13 -12.40 16.86 3.75
C GLY A 13 -11.06 16.34 4.28
N LEU A 14 -10.95 16.09 5.59
CA LEU A 14 -9.77 15.47 6.20
C LEU A 14 -9.65 14.01 5.77
N ALA A 15 -10.75 13.26 5.80
CA ALA A 15 -10.80 11.88 5.33
C ALA A 15 -10.36 11.75 3.87
N LEU A 16 -10.84 12.62 2.98
CA LEU A 16 -10.45 12.61 1.57
C LEU A 16 -8.96 12.92 1.37
N LYS A 17 -8.38 13.82 2.15
CA LYS A 17 -6.94 14.11 2.11
C LYS A 17 -6.09 12.89 2.51
N VAL A 18 -6.50 12.17 3.56
CA VAL A 18 -5.82 10.94 4.01
C VAL A 18 -5.98 9.83 2.97
N TRP A 19 -7.21 9.61 2.49
CA TRP A 19 -7.51 8.62 1.47
C TRP A 19 -6.73 8.87 0.18
N TRP A 20 -6.68 10.11 -0.30
CA TRP A 20 -5.90 10.44 -1.49
C TRP A 20 -4.41 10.19 -1.28
N ALA A 21 -3.88 10.57 -0.11
CA ALA A 21 -2.48 10.30 0.23
C ALA A 21 -2.14 8.81 0.26
N PHE A 22 -3.11 7.96 0.64
CA PHE A 22 -3.03 6.51 0.60
C PHE A 22 -3.10 5.97 -0.82
N LEU A 23 -4.16 6.32 -1.55
CA LEU A 23 -4.47 5.74 -2.85
C LEU A 23 -3.30 5.84 -3.82
N TRP A 24 -2.78 7.05 -4.08
CA TRP A 24 -1.74 7.19 -5.11
C TRP A 24 -0.42 6.51 -4.71
N ARG A 25 -0.07 6.50 -3.41
CA ARG A 25 1.16 5.83 -2.92
C ARG A 25 1.03 4.32 -2.99
N ALA A 26 -0.15 3.79 -2.63
CA ALA A 26 -0.43 2.37 -2.71
C ALA A 26 -0.45 1.90 -4.17
N VAL A 27 -1.09 2.65 -5.06
CA VAL A 27 -1.10 2.37 -6.50
C VAL A 27 0.30 2.39 -7.09
N LEU A 28 1.08 3.44 -6.86
CA LEU A 28 2.45 3.51 -7.38
C LEU A 28 3.34 2.40 -6.81
N GLY A 29 3.23 2.11 -5.51
CA GLY A 29 3.97 1.03 -4.88
C GLY A 29 3.60 -0.34 -5.45
N ALA A 30 2.31 -0.60 -5.65
CA ALA A 30 1.81 -1.88 -6.15
C ALA A 30 2.18 -2.08 -7.61
N LEU A 31 2.11 -1.02 -8.43
CA LEU A 31 2.59 -1.03 -9.81
C LEU A 31 4.08 -1.31 -9.89
N ALA A 32 4.89 -0.61 -9.10
CA ALA A 32 6.35 -0.81 -9.10
C ALA A 32 6.73 -2.23 -8.63
N ALA A 33 6.14 -2.70 -7.52
CA ALA A 33 6.40 -4.03 -6.99
C ALA A 33 5.88 -5.14 -7.93
N GLY A 34 4.69 -4.96 -8.51
CA GLY A 34 4.11 -5.87 -9.49
C GLY A 34 4.94 -5.96 -10.77
N MET A 35 5.46 -4.83 -11.26
CA MET A 35 6.33 -4.81 -12.44
C MET A 35 7.64 -5.56 -12.17
N LEU A 36 8.29 -5.31 -11.03
CA LEU A 36 9.51 -6.03 -10.64
C LEU A 36 9.26 -7.54 -10.50
N ALA A 37 8.17 -7.93 -9.83
CA ALA A 37 7.80 -9.33 -9.69
C ALA A 37 7.51 -9.97 -11.06
N GLY A 38 6.77 -9.28 -11.94
CA GLY A 38 6.46 -9.75 -13.29
C GLY A 38 7.70 -9.97 -14.15
N VAL A 39 8.69 -9.07 -14.08
CA VAL A 39 9.97 -9.24 -14.78
C VAL A 39 10.71 -10.47 -14.28
N VAL A 40 10.82 -10.64 -12.95
CA VAL A 40 11.51 -11.79 -12.36
C VAL A 40 10.84 -13.10 -12.75
N ILE A 41 9.51 -13.17 -12.65
CA ILE A 41 8.73 -14.36 -13.01
C ILE A 41 8.90 -14.66 -14.51
N GLY A 42 8.77 -13.65 -15.38
CA GLY A 42 8.93 -13.83 -16.82
C GLY A 42 10.33 -14.32 -17.24
N LEU A 43 11.38 -13.85 -16.57
CA LEU A 43 12.74 -14.34 -16.80
C LEU A 43 12.92 -15.80 -16.33
N LEU A 44 12.37 -16.15 -15.17
CA LEU A 44 12.46 -17.53 -14.66
C LEU A 44 11.70 -18.52 -15.54
N THR A 45 10.51 -18.15 -16.01
CA THR A 45 9.65 -19.06 -16.79
C THR A 45 10.18 -19.26 -18.20
N SER A 46 10.72 -18.20 -18.81
CA SER A 46 11.43 -18.30 -20.09
C SER A 46 12.69 -19.15 -19.98
N ALA A 47 13.48 -19.02 -18.91
CA ALA A 47 14.69 -19.82 -18.70
C ALA A 47 14.39 -21.32 -18.46
N LEU A 48 13.28 -21.63 -17.80
CA LEU A 48 12.87 -23.01 -17.48
C LEU A 48 12.03 -23.68 -18.57
N GLY A 49 11.73 -22.99 -19.67
CA GLY A 49 10.86 -23.50 -20.75
C GLY A 49 9.40 -23.73 -20.32
N MET A 50 9.00 -23.18 -19.16
CA MET A 50 7.66 -23.28 -18.61
C MET A 50 6.77 -22.23 -19.25
N GLN A 51 6.11 -22.61 -20.36
CA GLN A 51 5.27 -21.68 -21.13
C GLN A 51 3.78 -21.91 -20.94
N ASP A 52 3.35 -22.87 -20.10
CA ASP A 52 1.92 -23.14 -19.89
C ASP A 52 1.23 -21.96 -19.18
N PRO A 53 0.43 -21.14 -19.90
CA PRO A 53 -0.16 -19.94 -19.33
C PRO A 53 -1.23 -20.27 -18.29
N SER A 54 -1.84 -21.45 -18.39
CA SER A 54 -2.94 -21.86 -17.53
C SER A 54 -2.47 -22.13 -16.10
N ALA A 55 -1.35 -22.85 -15.94
CA ALA A 55 -0.73 -23.13 -14.64
C ALA A 55 -0.16 -21.89 -13.95
N MET A 56 0.31 -20.90 -14.73
CA MET A 56 0.92 -19.68 -14.21
C MET A 56 -0.09 -18.63 -13.75
N SER A 57 -1.28 -18.60 -14.35
CA SER A 57 -2.30 -17.58 -14.07
C SER A 57 -2.71 -17.50 -12.60
N GLY A 58 -2.88 -18.65 -11.93
CA GLY A 58 -3.21 -18.72 -10.51
C GLY A 58 -2.07 -18.22 -9.62
N VAL A 59 -0.83 -18.62 -9.92
CA VAL A 59 0.36 -18.20 -9.17
C VAL A 59 0.58 -16.70 -9.28
N VAL A 60 0.50 -16.15 -10.48
CA VAL A 60 0.66 -14.70 -10.73
C VAL A 60 -0.45 -13.90 -10.03
N SER A 61 -1.68 -14.39 -10.04
CA SER A 61 -2.80 -13.74 -9.35
C SER A 61 -2.62 -13.72 -7.83
N LEU A 62 -2.20 -14.85 -7.24
CA LEU A 62 -1.91 -14.94 -5.81
C LEU A 62 -0.74 -14.03 -5.41
N LEU A 63 0.33 -14.01 -6.21
CA LEU A 63 1.46 -13.11 -5.97
C LEU A 63 1.06 -11.65 -6.07
N GLY A 64 0.26 -11.28 -7.08
CA GLY A 64 -0.28 -9.94 -7.21
C GLY A 64 -1.11 -9.51 -6.01
N MET A 65 -1.93 -10.42 -5.47
CA MET A 65 -2.70 -10.18 -4.24
C MET A 65 -1.78 -9.97 -3.03
N VAL A 66 -0.80 -10.84 -2.81
CA VAL A 66 0.15 -10.73 -1.69
C VAL A 66 0.93 -9.42 -1.76
N ILE A 67 1.42 -9.06 -2.95
CA ILE A 67 2.13 -7.80 -3.18
C ILE A 67 1.21 -6.61 -2.91
N GLY A 68 -0.01 -6.62 -3.44
CA GLY A 68 -0.99 -5.55 -3.24
C GLY A 68 -1.31 -5.34 -1.77
N VAL A 69 -1.59 -6.41 -1.04
CA VAL A 69 -1.85 -6.38 0.42
C VAL A 69 -0.63 -5.85 1.16
N GLY A 70 0.57 -6.40 0.92
CA GLY A 70 1.79 -5.99 1.60
C GLY A 70 2.15 -4.52 1.36
N VAL A 71 2.09 -4.07 0.11
CA VAL A 71 2.35 -2.66 -0.24
C VAL A 71 1.31 -1.74 0.41
N SER A 72 0.02 -2.10 0.35
CA SER A 72 -1.03 -1.27 0.93
C SER A 72 -0.86 -1.13 2.45
N ALA A 73 -0.51 -2.20 3.16
CA ALA A 73 -0.24 -2.17 4.58
C ALA A 73 0.95 -1.26 4.94
N GLU A 74 2.06 -1.38 4.19
CA GLU A 74 3.24 -0.53 4.38
C GLU A 74 2.93 0.96 4.11
N VAL A 75 2.16 1.24 3.06
CA VAL A 75 1.74 2.62 2.75
C VAL A 75 0.83 3.18 3.85
N MET A 76 -0.10 2.38 4.36
CA MET A 76 -0.96 2.78 5.49
C MET A 76 -0.11 3.12 6.72
N TYR A 77 0.85 2.25 7.08
CA TYR A 77 1.76 2.49 8.19
C TYR A 77 2.52 3.82 8.06
N ARG A 78 3.04 4.12 6.86
CA ARG A 78 3.70 5.40 6.57
C ARG A 78 2.77 6.60 6.69
N ILE A 79 1.50 6.43 6.34
CA ILE A 79 0.50 7.50 6.43
C ILE A 79 0.10 7.79 7.87
N LEU A 80 -0.02 6.77 8.70
CA LEU A 80 -0.25 6.96 10.14
C LEU A 80 0.90 7.75 10.79
N LYS A 81 2.14 7.62 10.29
CA LYS A 81 3.30 8.41 10.74
C LYS A 81 3.42 9.79 10.10
N LYS A 82 2.62 10.09 9.08
CA LYS A 82 2.76 11.33 8.31
C LYS A 82 2.13 12.50 9.06
N LYS A 83 2.85 13.62 9.10
CA LYS A 83 2.28 14.92 9.49
C LYS A 83 1.63 15.58 8.28
N PHE A 84 0.34 15.85 8.36
CA PHE A 84 -0.39 16.60 7.34
C PHE A 84 -0.34 18.09 7.66
N LYS A 85 -0.62 18.93 6.66
CA LYS A 85 -0.75 20.38 6.87
C LYS A 85 -2.01 20.64 7.70
N GLY A 86 -1.84 20.87 9.00
CA GLY A 86 -2.90 21.21 9.95
C GLY A 86 -3.34 20.08 10.90
N PHE A 87 -2.87 18.84 10.72
CA PHE A 87 -3.17 17.72 11.64
C PHE A 87 -2.19 16.56 11.48
N ALA A 88 -2.21 15.62 12.42
CA ALA A 88 -1.55 14.32 12.30
C ALA A 88 -2.53 13.24 12.75
N VAL A 89 -2.42 12.03 12.18
CA VAL A 89 -3.22 10.89 12.65
C VAL A 89 -2.47 10.26 13.84
N ALA A 90 -3.14 10.14 14.98
CA ALA A 90 -2.61 9.48 16.16
C ALA A 90 -3.57 8.40 16.62
N LEU A 91 -3.04 7.25 17.01
CA LEU A 91 -3.81 6.20 17.67
C LEU A 91 -3.83 6.50 19.16
N ILE A 92 -5.02 6.63 19.74
CA ILE A 92 -5.21 6.87 21.16
C ILE A 92 -5.71 5.57 21.79
N ARG A 93 -5.03 5.12 22.83
CA ARG A 93 -5.44 3.94 23.58
C ARG A 93 -6.62 4.31 24.46
N THR A 94 -7.79 3.77 24.16
CA THR A 94 -8.94 3.81 25.05
C THR A 94 -8.88 2.64 26.05
N PRO A 95 -9.31 2.85 27.31
CA PRO A 95 -9.36 1.82 28.34
C PRO A 95 -10.33 0.67 27.99
#